data_AF-A0A2L2Z9I6-F1
#
_entry.id   AF-A0A2L2Z9I6-F1
#
_cell.length_a   1.000
_cell.length_b   1.000
_cell.length_c   1.000
_cell.angle_alpha   90.00
_cell.angle_beta   90.00
_cell.angle_gamma   90.00
#
_symmetry.space_group_name_H-M   'P 1'
#
loop_
_entity.id
_entity.type
_entity.pdbx_description
1 polymer ?
#
loop_
_entity_poly.entity_id
_entity_poly.type
_entity_poly.pdbx_seq_one_letter_code
_entity_poly.pdbx_strand_id
1 'polypeptide(L)' 'VGILPLLDDESNFPKATDLSFLEKCHYNHALNELYSRPRMSSMEFGVKHYAGQVWYSVDGF' A
#
# COMPACT_ATOMS: atom_id res chain seq x y z
N VAL A 1 0.13 12.16 -1.13
CA VAL A 1 1.13 11.57 -0.19
C VAL A 1 1.78 10.39 -0.89
N GLY A 2 3.04 10.05 -0.58
CA GLY A 2 3.69 8.85 -1.13
C GLY A 2 3.47 7.61 -0.24
N ILE A 3 3.85 6.42 -0.72
CA ILE A 3 3.72 5.16 0.04
C ILE A 3 4.62 5.18 1.29
N LEU A 4 5.89 5.63 1.18
CA LEU A 4 6.82 5.65 2.32
C LEU A 4 6.42 6.64 3.43
N PRO A 5 6.02 7.90 3.12
CA PRO A 5 5.48 8.80 4.15
C PRO A 5 4.21 8.25 4.82
N LEU A 6 3.37 7.54 4.06
CA LEU A 6 2.16 6.92 4.61
C LEU A 6 2.50 5.79 5.57
N LEU A 7 3.54 5.01 5.24
CA LEU A 7 4.03 3.95 6.11
C LEU A 7 4.61 4.52 7.40
N ASP A 8 5.41 5.58 7.31
CA ASP A 8 5.95 6.25 8.50
C ASP A 8 4.84 6.76 9.44
N ASP A 9 3.80 7.37 8.90
CA ASP A 9 2.63 7.84 9.67
C ASP A 9 1.91 6.68 10.38
N GLU A 10 1.68 5.57 9.67
CA GLU A 10 1.04 4.38 10.25
C GLU A 10 1.94 3.68 11.27
N SER A 11 3.23 3.47 11.00
CA SER A 11 4.15 2.82 11.93
C SER A 11 4.33 3.62 13.24
N ASN A 12 4.18 4.95 13.21
CA ASN A 12 4.19 5.79 14.40
C ASN A 12 2.85 5.84 15.14
N PHE A 13 1.77 5.33 14.54
CA PHE A 13 0.44 5.36 15.15
C PHE A 13 0.19 4.10 15.98
N PRO A 14 -0.03 4.21 17.31
CA PRO A 14 -0.07 3.06 18.22
C PRO A 14 -1.26 2.11 18.02
N LYS A 15 -2.18 2.44 17.11
CA LYS A 15 -3.35 1.62 16.74
C LYS A 15 -3.39 1.31 15.24
N ALA A 16 -2.35 1.65 14.48
CA ALA A 16 -2.28 1.26 13.10
C ALA A 16 -2.11 -0.25 12.99
N THR A 17 -2.59 -0.77 11.88
CA THR A 17 -2.44 -2.18 11.51
C THR A 17 -2.04 -2.23 10.06
N ASP A 18 -1.45 -3.34 9.62
CA ASP A 18 -1.12 -3.59 8.21
C ASP A 18 -2.33 -3.35 7.30
N LEU A 19 -3.52 -3.72 7.79
CA LEU A 19 -4.79 -3.49 7.10
C LEU A 19 -5.12 -2.00 6.97
N SER A 20 -5.00 -1.23 8.05
CA SER A 20 -5.23 0.22 8.03
C SER A 20 -4.29 0.95 7.08
N PHE A 21 -3.01 0.55 7.06
CA PHE A 21 -2.03 1.04 6.10
C PHE A 21 -2.41 0.70 4.66
N LEU A 22 -2.82 -0.54 4.40
CA LEU A 22 -3.25 -0.98 3.07
C LEU A 22 -4.49 -0.24 2.59
N GLU A 23 -5.48 -0.05 3.46
CA GLU A 23 -6.70 0.69 3.14
C GLU A 23 -6.37 2.15 2.79
N LYS A 24 -5.50 2.80 3.57
CA LYS A 24 -5.02 4.15 3.24
C LYS A 24 -4.23 4.16 1.92
N CYS A 25 -3.40 3.16 1.65
CA CYS A 25 -2.69 3.02 0.39
C CYS A 25 -3.67 2.94 -0.79
N HIS A 26 -4.67 2.07 -0.71
CA HIS A 26 -5.71 1.96 -1.72
C HIS A 26 -6.48 3.27 -1.88
N TYR A 27 -6.83 3.95 -0.79
CA TYR A 27 -7.57 5.20 -0.83
C TYR A 27 -6.77 6.34 -1.48
N ASN A 28 -5.52 6.54 -1.07
CA ASN A 28 -4.68 7.64 -1.57
C ASN A 28 -4.12 7.39 -2.97
N HIS A 29 -3.93 6.13 -3.37
CA HIS A 29 -3.24 5.77 -4.61
C HIS A 29 -4.12 5.06 -5.63
N ALA A 30 -5.41 4.83 -5.38
CA ALA A 30 -6.32 4.17 -6.33
C ALA A 30 -6.37 4.81 -7.73
N LEU A 31 -6.15 6.13 -7.83
CA LEU A 31 -6.16 6.86 -9.09
C LEU A 31 -4.77 7.01 -9.74
N ASN A 32 -3.72 6.49 -9.10
CA ASN A 32 -2.36 6.59 -9.62
C ASN A 32 -2.09 5.43 -10.59
N GLU A 33 -1.70 5.73 -11.82
CA GLU A 33 -1.38 4.72 -12.86
C GLU A 33 -0.20 3.81 -12.49
N LEU A 34 0.64 4.22 -11.52
CA LEU A 34 1.74 3.43 -11.01
C LEU A 34 1.34 2.51 -9.84
N TYR A 35 0.10 2.61 -9.37
CA TYR A 35 -0.42 1.82 -8.27
C TYR A 35 -1.45 0.82 -8.79
N SER A 36 -1.44 -0.39 -8.26
CA SER A 36 -2.34 -1.46 -8.66
C SER A 36 -3.00 -2.08 -7.43
N ARG A 37 -4.33 -2.20 -7.48
CA ARG A 37 -5.11 -2.85 -6.45
C ARG A 37 -5.27 -4.33 -6.78
N PRO A 38 -5.13 -5.25 -5.82
CA PRO A 38 -5.38 -6.66 -6.06
C PRO A 38 -6.85 -6.88 -6.44
N ARG A 39 -7.10 -7.84 -7.34
CA ARG A 39 -8.47 -8.18 -7.77
C ARG A 39 -9.23 -8.99 -6.72
N MET A 40 -8.50 -9.73 -5.88
CA MET A 40 -9.04 -10.40 -4.69
C MET A 40 -8.68 -9.60 -3.45
N SER A 41 -9.40 -9.84 -2.35
CA SER A 41 -9.17 -9.19 -1.05
C SER A 41 -7.91 -9.74 -0.37
N SER A 42 -6.77 -9.66 -1.05
CA SER A 42 -5.45 -10.02 -0.55
C SER A 42 -4.82 -8.83 0.15
N MET A 43 -4.03 -9.08 1.20
CA MET A 43 -3.30 -8.07 1.96
C MET A 43 -2.02 -7.65 1.22
N GLU A 44 -2.18 -7.02 0.05
CA GLU A 44 -1.08 -6.68 -0.84
C GLU A 44 -1.43 -5.52 -1.77
N PHE A 45 -0.42 -4.78 -2.22
CA PHE A 45 -0.55 -3.73 -3.22
C PHE A 45 0.49 -3.88 -4.31
N GLY A 46 0.11 -3.51 -5.54
CA GLY A 46 1.01 -3.52 -6.68
C GLY A 46 1.61 -2.15 -6.94
N VAL A 47 2.89 -2.11 -7.27
CA VAL A 47 3.58 -0.90 -7.76
C VAL A 47 4.19 -1.20 -9.12
N LYS A 48 3.92 -0.33 -10.09
CA LYS A 48 4.48 -0.40 -11.44
C LYS A 48 5.83 0.31 -11.47
N HIS A 49 6.90 -0.46 -11.42
CA HIS A 49 8.26 0.02 -11.58
C HIS A 49 8.64 0.08 -13.07
N TYR A 50 9.80 0.69 -13.35
CA TYR A 50 10.36 0.73 -14.70
C TYR A 50 10.51 -0.68 -15.32
N ALA A 51 10.88 -1.67 -14.53
CA ALA A 51 11.08 -3.06 -14.97
C ALA A 51 9.80 -3.91 -14.96
N GLY A 52 8.64 -3.35 -14.60
CA GLY A 52 7.37 -4.06 -14.51
C GLY A 52 6.66 -3.87 -13.17
N GLN A 53 5.52 -4.54 -13.05
CA GLN A 53 4.69 -4.49 -11.84
C GLN A 53 5.19 -5.50 -10.80
N VAL A 54 5.38 -5.02 -9.56
CA VAL A 54 5.77 -5.83 -8.41
C VAL A 54 4.65 -5.76 -7.37
N TRP A 55 4.31 -6.90 -6.79
CA TRP A 55 3.33 -7.02 -5.71
C TRP A 55 4.05 -7.05 -4.36
N TYR A 56 3.57 -6.24 -3.43
CA TYR A 56 4.08 -6.10 -2.07
C TYR A 56 3.00 -6.54 -1.09
N SER A 57 3.28 -7.56 -0.30
CA SER A 57 2.41 -7.92 0.83
C SER A 57 2.64 -6.94 1.98
N VAL A 58 1.55 -6.56 2.66
CA VAL A 58 1.62 -5.73 3.87
C VAL A 58 1.78 -6.55 5.13
N ASP A 59 1.83 -7.88 5.05
CA ASP A 59 1.96 -8.75 6.22
C ASP A 59 3.31 -8.51 6.93
N GLY A 60 3.24 -8.07 8.20
CA GLY A 60 4.40 -7.87 9.06
C GLY A 60 5.16 -6.56 8.86
N PHE A 61 4.48 -5.50 8.43
CA PHE A 61 5.07 -4.16 8.27
C PHE A 61 5.13 -3.36 9.58
#